data_AF-A0A7C5BA31-F1
#
_entry.id   AF-A0A7C5BA31-F1
#
_cell.length_a   1.000
_cell.length_b   1.000
_cell.length_c   1.000
_cell.angle_alpha   90.00
_cell.angle_beta   90.00
_cell.angle_gamma   90.00
#
_symmetry.space_group_name_H-M   'P 1'
#
loop_
_entity.id
_entity.type
_entity.pdbx_description
1 polymer ?
#
loop_
_entity_poly.entity_id
_entity_poly.type
_entity_poly.pdbx_seq_one_letter_code
_entity_poly.pdbx_strand_id
1 'polypeptide(L)'
;MSFWGRFFQNRLALTGGVIILILFGSSILAPLLYPYKPDEVNLQEVLSPPSKEHPLGTDELGRDVLARILWGGRVSMLVGFVAVGISTLVGILFGALAGYYGKWVESIIMRFVDIMLCFPTFFLILAVIAFLEANIWNIMAIIGLTSWMGVARLVRAEFLSLKEREFVLAAKSIGASSFRIIFHHILPNALGPVFVSAILGIGNAILVESALSFLGIGIQPPSPSWGNMLTSGKDYLEVAWWLSLFPGLAILLTVLGFNLLGEGLKDALNPRLSDKSA
;
A
#
# COMPACT_ATOMS: atom_id res chain seq x y z
N MET A 1 29.47 -2.79 -6.03
CA MET A 1 28.44 -2.70 -7.10
C MET A 1 27.49 -1.55 -6.77
N SER A 2 27.09 -0.72 -7.73
CA SER A 2 26.15 0.40 -7.47
C SER A 2 24.78 -0.13 -7.00
N PHE A 3 24.00 0.69 -6.29
CA PHE A 3 22.63 0.35 -5.84
C PHE A 3 21.80 -0.25 -7.00
N TRP A 4 21.81 0.41 -8.16
CA TRP A 4 21.12 -0.04 -9.36
C TRP A 4 21.58 -1.41 -9.85
N GLY A 5 22.89 -1.67 -9.85
CA GLY A 5 23.43 -2.98 -10.22
C GLY A 5 22.92 -4.10 -9.31
N ARG A 6 22.81 -3.84 -7.99
CA ARG A 6 22.27 -4.83 -7.03
C ARG A 6 20.77 -5.04 -7.20
N PHE A 7 20.02 -3.95 -7.45
CA PHE A 7 18.58 -4.03 -7.67
C PHE A 7 18.25 -4.88 -8.91
N PHE A 8 18.91 -4.63 -10.04
CA PHE A 8 18.68 -5.40 -11.28
C PHE A 8 19.22 -6.84 -11.23
N GLN A 9 20.07 -7.19 -10.26
CA GLN A 9 20.48 -8.58 -10.05
C GLN A 9 19.54 -9.34 -9.10
N ASN A 10 18.73 -8.64 -8.30
CA ASN A 10 17.82 -9.27 -7.37
C ASN A 10 16.58 -9.79 -8.10
N ARG A 11 16.47 -11.12 -8.22
CA ARG A 11 15.34 -11.78 -8.90
C ARG A 11 14.00 -11.46 -8.24
N LEU A 12 13.95 -11.26 -6.93
CA LEU A 12 12.71 -10.90 -6.21
C LEU A 12 12.29 -9.48 -6.60
N ALA A 13 13.23 -8.52 -6.58
CA ALA A 13 12.97 -7.13 -6.98
C ALA A 13 12.43 -7.05 -8.41
N LEU A 14 13.08 -7.75 -9.35
CA LEU A 14 12.66 -7.79 -10.75
C LEU A 14 11.28 -8.42 -10.93
N THR A 15 11.06 -9.57 -10.30
CA THR A 15 9.78 -10.30 -10.43
C THR A 15 8.63 -9.47 -9.87
N GLY A 16 8.80 -8.91 -8.67
CA GLY A 16 7.81 -8.02 -8.07
C GLY A 16 7.56 -6.76 -8.91
N GLY A 17 8.63 -6.14 -9.41
CA GLY A 17 8.54 -4.98 -10.29
C GLY A 17 7.79 -5.27 -11.59
N VAL A 18 8.03 -6.41 -12.23
CA VAL A 18 7.32 -6.82 -13.45
C VAL A 18 5.85 -7.07 -13.18
N ILE A 19 5.51 -7.76 -12.09
CA ILE A 19 4.11 -8.01 -11.69
C ILE A 19 3.37 -6.68 -11.51
N ILE A 20 3.94 -5.76 -10.72
CA ILE A 20 3.35 -4.44 -10.49
C ILE A 20 3.21 -3.68 -11.80
N LEU A 21 4.25 -3.66 -12.63
CA LEU A 21 4.24 -2.93 -13.90
C LEU A 21 3.16 -3.45 -14.86
N ILE A 22 2.96 -4.77 -14.94
CA ILE A 22 1.91 -5.36 -15.76
C ILE A 22 0.52 -4.96 -15.22
N LEU A 23 0.28 -5.16 -13.93
CA LEU A 23 -1.03 -4.86 -13.33
C LEU A 23 -1.36 -3.38 -13.44
N PHE A 24 -0.42 -2.51 -13.07
CA PHE A 24 -0.57 -1.07 -13.14
C PHE A 24 -0.71 -0.58 -14.57
N GLY A 25 0.13 -1.07 -15.48
CA GLY A 25 0.05 -0.76 -16.89
C GLY A 25 -1.30 -1.14 -17.46
N SER A 26 -1.80 -2.34 -17.14
CA SER A 26 -3.12 -2.80 -17.60
C SER A 26 -4.27 -1.96 -17.03
N SER A 27 -4.19 -1.56 -15.76
CA SER A 27 -5.22 -0.73 -15.13
C SER A 27 -5.21 0.71 -15.65
N ILE A 28 -4.03 1.32 -15.82
CA ILE A 28 -3.93 2.68 -16.36
C ILE A 28 -4.33 2.70 -17.83
N LEU A 29 -3.94 1.71 -18.62
CA LEU A 29 -4.29 1.63 -20.03
C LEU A 29 -5.65 0.99 -20.30
N ALA A 30 -6.44 0.66 -19.26
CA ALA A 30 -7.75 0.01 -19.39
C ALA A 30 -8.69 0.62 -20.47
N PRO A 31 -8.85 1.97 -20.58
CA PRO A 31 -9.73 2.58 -21.58
C PRO A 31 -9.23 2.42 -23.01
N LEU A 32 -7.94 2.11 -23.20
CA LEU A 32 -7.33 1.88 -24.50
C LEU A 32 -7.23 0.38 -24.82
N LEU A 33 -7.03 -0.45 -23.80
CA LEU A 33 -6.82 -1.90 -23.94
C LEU A 33 -8.11 -2.67 -24.15
N TYR A 34 -9.24 -2.19 -23.63
CA TYR A 34 -10.48 -2.94 -23.61
C TYR A 34 -11.70 -2.09 -23.98
N PRO A 35 -12.57 -2.57 -24.90
CA PRO A 35 -13.64 -1.74 -25.46
C PRO A 35 -14.83 -1.54 -24.52
N TYR A 36 -15.07 -2.47 -23.59
CA TYR A 36 -16.21 -2.43 -22.68
C TYR A 36 -15.98 -1.48 -21.51
N LYS A 37 -17.02 -0.75 -21.10
CA LYS A 37 -16.99 0.05 -19.86
C LYS A 37 -17.33 -0.81 -18.65
N PRO A 38 -16.79 -0.50 -17.46
CA PRO A 38 -16.99 -1.30 -16.26
C PRO A 38 -18.44 -1.28 -15.72
N ASP A 39 -19.25 -0.31 -16.15
CA ASP A 39 -20.62 -0.04 -15.71
C ASP A 39 -21.68 -0.37 -16.78
N GLU A 40 -21.28 -0.90 -17.95
CA GLU A 40 -22.20 -1.32 -19.01
C GLU A 40 -22.97 -2.58 -18.60
N VAL A 41 -24.26 -2.39 -18.29
CA VAL A 41 -25.19 -3.46 -17.89
C VAL A 41 -25.77 -4.14 -19.14
N ASN A 42 -25.71 -5.48 -19.18
CA ASN A 42 -26.35 -6.30 -20.21
C ASN A 42 -27.11 -7.47 -19.57
N LEU A 43 -28.42 -7.32 -19.38
CA LEU A 43 -29.25 -8.32 -18.71
C LEU A 43 -29.39 -9.65 -19.48
N GLN A 44 -29.01 -9.70 -20.76
CA GLN A 44 -29.03 -10.95 -21.54
C GLN A 44 -27.81 -11.83 -21.24
N GLU A 45 -26.74 -11.23 -20.73
CA GLU A 45 -25.47 -11.88 -20.45
C GLU A 45 -25.22 -11.99 -18.94
N VAL A 46 -26.27 -12.19 -18.13
CA VAL A 46 -26.13 -12.30 -16.67
C VAL A 46 -25.48 -13.63 -16.31
N LEU A 47 -24.38 -13.56 -15.54
CA LEU A 47 -23.62 -14.72 -15.09
C LEU A 47 -23.17 -15.64 -16.26
N SER A 48 -22.86 -15.04 -17.41
CA SER A 48 -22.29 -15.76 -18.55
C SER A 48 -20.84 -16.17 -18.23
N PRO A 49 -20.47 -17.44 -18.46
CA PRO A 49 -19.12 -17.93 -18.19
C PRO A 49 -18.07 -17.29 -19.11
N PRO A 50 -16.77 -17.41 -18.77
CA PRO A 50 -15.67 -16.98 -19.62
C PRO A 50 -15.82 -17.43 -21.08
N SER A 51 -15.81 -16.46 -21.99
CA SER A 51 -16.00 -16.65 -23.42
C SER A 51 -15.01 -15.81 -24.22
N LYS A 52 -15.02 -15.90 -25.56
CA LYS A 52 -14.18 -15.04 -26.39
C LYS A 52 -14.58 -13.57 -26.31
N GLU A 53 -15.86 -13.29 -26.08
CA GLU A 53 -16.41 -11.94 -25.96
C GLU A 53 -16.18 -11.38 -24.55
N HIS A 54 -16.33 -12.23 -23.54
CA HIS A 54 -16.10 -11.90 -22.13
C HIS A 54 -15.04 -12.84 -21.55
N PRO A 55 -13.72 -12.54 -21.70
CA PRO A 55 -12.64 -13.47 -21.35
C PRO A 55 -12.62 -13.92 -19.90
N LEU A 56 -13.16 -13.10 -18.99
CA LEU A 56 -13.29 -13.42 -17.56
C LEU A 56 -14.75 -13.62 -17.11
N GLY A 57 -15.67 -13.75 -18.07
CA GLY A 57 -17.11 -13.87 -17.84
C GLY A 57 -17.77 -12.55 -17.50
N THR A 58 -19.03 -12.62 -17.12
CA THR A 58 -19.86 -11.49 -16.71
C THR A 58 -20.41 -11.67 -15.30
N ASP A 59 -20.86 -10.57 -14.70
CA ASP A 59 -21.36 -10.54 -13.32
C ASP A 59 -22.89 -10.59 -13.20
N GLU A 60 -23.41 -10.37 -11.99
CA GLU A 60 -24.84 -10.44 -11.67
C GLU A 60 -25.71 -9.43 -12.42
N LEU A 61 -25.11 -8.39 -13.00
CA LEU A 61 -25.77 -7.41 -13.87
C LEU A 61 -25.36 -7.59 -15.34
N GLY A 62 -24.66 -8.68 -15.67
CA GLY A 62 -24.11 -8.94 -16.99
C GLY A 62 -23.04 -7.97 -17.43
N ARG A 63 -22.34 -7.31 -16.49
CA ARG A 63 -21.21 -6.44 -16.78
C ARG A 63 -19.95 -7.29 -16.99
N ASP A 64 -19.08 -6.87 -17.89
CA ASP A 64 -17.83 -7.58 -18.19
C ASP A 64 -16.84 -7.55 -17.00
N VAL A 65 -16.42 -8.72 -16.53
CA VAL A 65 -15.55 -8.87 -15.35
C VAL A 65 -14.13 -8.40 -15.64
N LEU A 66 -13.62 -8.58 -16.86
CA LEU A 66 -12.28 -8.13 -17.24
C LEU A 66 -12.21 -6.60 -17.25
N ALA A 67 -13.20 -5.94 -17.85
CA ALA A 67 -13.35 -4.49 -17.79
C ALA A 67 -13.35 -4.02 -16.33
N ARG A 68 -14.18 -4.65 -15.48
CA ARG A 68 -14.27 -4.29 -14.07
C ARG A 68 -12.96 -4.52 -13.31
N ILE A 69 -12.19 -5.57 -13.59
CA ILE A 69 -10.86 -5.80 -12.98
C ILE A 69 -9.85 -4.73 -13.40
N LEU A 70 -9.78 -4.41 -14.69
CA LEU A 70 -8.83 -3.42 -15.21
C LEU A 70 -9.11 -2.03 -14.62
N TRP A 71 -10.37 -1.60 -14.65
CA TRP A 71 -10.79 -0.32 -14.09
C TRP A 71 -10.73 -0.30 -12.55
N GLY A 72 -11.15 -1.38 -11.90
CA GLY A 72 -11.12 -1.52 -10.44
C GLY A 72 -9.70 -1.51 -9.87
N GLY A 73 -8.72 -1.97 -10.64
CA GLY A 73 -7.32 -1.86 -10.25
C GLY A 73 -6.85 -0.43 -10.04
N ARG A 74 -7.35 0.55 -10.81
CA ARG A 74 -7.04 1.98 -10.58
C ARG A 74 -7.48 2.42 -9.19
N VAL A 75 -8.68 2.00 -8.79
CA VAL A 75 -9.30 2.35 -7.52
C VAL A 75 -8.55 1.69 -6.37
N SER A 76 -8.34 0.37 -6.43
CA SER A 76 -7.60 -0.36 -5.38
C SER A 76 -6.15 0.11 -5.25
N MET A 77 -5.47 0.42 -6.36
CA MET A 77 -4.12 0.98 -6.33
C MET A 77 -4.11 2.38 -5.70
N LEU A 78 -5.03 3.26 -6.08
CA LEU A 78 -5.15 4.60 -5.49
C LEU A 78 -5.32 4.51 -3.96
N VAL A 79 -6.13 3.55 -3.48
CA VAL A 79 -6.31 3.34 -2.03
C VAL A 79 -4.97 3.01 -1.38
N GLY A 80 -4.21 2.09 -1.97
CA GLY A 80 -2.89 1.72 -1.50
C GLY A 80 -1.92 2.90 -1.40
N PHE A 81 -1.77 3.71 -2.47
CA PHE A 81 -0.84 4.84 -2.44
C PHE A 81 -1.26 5.96 -1.50
N VAL A 82 -2.54 6.35 -1.51
CA VAL A 82 -2.99 7.48 -0.70
C VAL A 82 -2.92 7.13 0.79
N ALA A 83 -3.42 5.95 1.18
CA ALA A 83 -3.38 5.53 2.58
C ALA A 83 -1.93 5.40 3.08
N VAL A 84 -1.04 4.76 2.31
CA VAL A 84 0.37 4.63 2.67
C VAL A 84 1.09 5.97 2.66
N GLY A 85 0.76 6.86 1.72
CA GLY A 85 1.30 8.21 1.66
C GLY A 85 0.99 8.98 2.93
N ILE A 86 -0.29 8.99 3.36
CA ILE A 86 -0.72 9.60 4.63
C ILE A 86 0.02 8.96 5.80
N SER A 87 0.01 7.62 5.88
CA SER A 87 0.68 6.86 6.95
C SER A 87 2.17 7.20 7.04
N THR A 88 2.85 7.27 5.90
CA THR A 88 4.28 7.54 5.82
C THR A 88 4.60 8.98 6.18
N LEU A 89 3.81 9.96 5.70
CA LEU A 89 3.99 11.37 6.03
C LEU A 89 3.83 11.62 7.53
N VAL A 90 2.74 11.11 8.12
CA VAL A 90 2.47 11.22 9.56
C VAL A 90 3.55 10.49 10.36
N GLY A 91 3.93 9.29 9.93
CA GLY A 91 4.99 8.50 10.55
C GLY A 91 6.35 9.20 10.54
N ILE A 92 6.76 9.76 9.39
CA ILE A 92 7.99 10.55 9.27
C ILE A 92 7.96 11.75 10.21
N LEU A 93 6.85 12.50 10.23
CA LEU A 93 6.73 13.69 11.07
C LEU A 93 6.91 13.35 12.56
N PHE A 94 6.09 12.44 13.09
CA PHE A 94 6.14 12.10 14.51
C PHE A 94 7.40 11.32 14.89
N GLY A 95 7.88 10.43 14.02
CA GLY A 95 9.11 9.68 14.24
C GLY A 95 10.35 10.58 14.24
N ALA A 96 10.43 11.55 13.33
CA ALA A 96 11.53 12.52 13.28
C ALA A 96 11.54 13.41 14.52
N LEU A 97 10.36 13.91 14.95
CA LEU A 97 10.24 14.72 16.16
C LEU A 97 10.67 13.94 17.41
N ALA A 98 10.19 12.70 17.56
CA ALA A 98 10.55 11.85 18.68
C ALA A 98 12.04 11.49 18.68
N GLY A 99 12.60 11.10 17.52
CA GLY A 99 13.99 10.67 17.41
C GLY A 99 15.01 11.82 17.54
N TYR A 100 14.67 13.02 17.05
CA TYR A 100 15.58 14.16 17.08
C TYR A 100 15.61 14.85 18.45
N TYR A 101 14.44 15.23 18.99
CA TYR A 101 14.36 16.02 20.22
C TYR A 101 14.56 15.17 21.49
N GLY A 102 14.15 13.90 21.46
CA GLY A 102 14.27 12.99 22.59
C GLY A 102 13.48 13.44 23.84
N LYS A 103 13.82 12.85 24.99
CA LYS A 103 13.32 13.26 26.32
C LYS A 103 11.79 13.23 26.40
N TRP A 104 11.16 14.34 26.78
CA TRP A 104 9.72 14.43 27.00
C TRP A 104 8.92 14.34 25.70
N VAL A 105 9.42 14.92 24.59
CA VAL A 105 8.77 14.86 23.27
C VAL A 105 8.65 13.42 22.80
N GLU A 106 9.76 12.69 22.89
CA GLU A 106 9.83 11.26 22.62
C GLU A 106 8.87 10.47 23.51
N SER A 107 8.89 10.71 24.81
CA SER A 107 8.03 10.01 25.76
C SER A 107 6.55 10.19 25.45
N ILE A 108 6.11 11.40 25.11
CA ILE A 108 4.69 11.67 24.80
C ILE A 108 4.29 10.99 23.49
N ILE A 109 5.06 11.20 22.41
CA ILE A 109 4.74 10.64 21.10
C ILE A 109 4.76 9.12 21.16
N MET A 110 5.81 8.51 21.73
CA MET A 110 5.91 7.06 21.82
C MET A 110 4.87 6.48 22.75
N ARG A 111 4.50 7.14 23.86
CA ARG A 111 3.39 6.68 24.70
C ARG A 111 2.06 6.66 23.95
N PHE A 112 1.78 7.69 23.15
CA PHE A 112 0.58 7.72 22.32
C PHE A 112 0.60 6.57 21.29
N VAL A 113 1.72 6.38 20.60
CA VAL A 113 1.91 5.28 19.65
C VAL A 113 1.73 3.92 20.32
N ASP A 114 2.29 3.73 21.51
CA ASP A 114 2.17 2.48 22.27
C ASP A 114 0.72 2.20 22.66
N ILE A 115 -0.03 3.21 23.11
CA ILE A 115 -1.46 3.09 23.43
C ILE A 115 -2.26 2.69 22.18
N MET A 116 -2.02 3.35 21.05
CA MET A 116 -2.74 3.05 19.80
C MET A 116 -2.45 1.63 19.29
N LEU A 117 -1.20 1.15 19.42
CA LEU A 117 -0.81 -0.19 19.01
C LEU A 117 -1.33 -1.31 19.92
N CYS A 118 -1.84 -1.00 21.11
CA CYS A 118 -2.57 -1.96 21.94
C CYS A 118 -3.92 -2.35 21.32
N PHE A 119 -4.49 -1.49 20.46
CA PHE A 119 -5.72 -1.77 19.74
C PHE A 119 -5.37 -2.44 18.41
N PRO A 120 -6.01 -3.56 18.03
CA PRO A 120 -5.81 -4.11 16.70
C PRO A 120 -6.32 -3.09 15.67
N THR A 121 -5.45 -2.68 14.75
CA THR A 121 -5.70 -1.59 13.79
C THR A 121 -7.01 -1.78 13.03
N PHE A 122 -7.36 -3.01 12.67
CA PHE A 122 -8.60 -3.31 11.96
C PHE A 122 -9.85 -2.90 12.76
N PHE A 123 -9.89 -3.16 14.08
CA PHE A 123 -11.00 -2.72 14.93
C PHE A 123 -11.04 -1.21 15.10
N LEU A 124 -9.88 -0.55 15.15
CA LEU A 124 -9.81 0.90 15.20
C LEU A 124 -10.42 1.52 13.92
N ILE A 125 -10.12 0.95 12.76
CA ILE A 125 -10.69 1.38 11.47
C ILE A 125 -12.22 1.22 11.50
N LEU A 126 -12.72 0.04 11.90
CA LEU A 126 -14.17 -0.22 11.99
C LEU A 126 -14.88 0.74 12.94
N ALA A 127 -14.28 1.01 14.11
CA ALA A 127 -14.83 1.94 15.09
C ALA A 127 -14.94 3.37 14.52
N VAL A 128 -13.94 3.83 13.76
CA VAL A 128 -13.95 5.17 13.16
C VAL A 128 -14.95 5.25 12.00
N ILE A 129 -15.03 4.22 11.15
CA ILE A 129 -15.99 4.22 10.02
C ILE A 129 -17.44 4.22 10.52
N ALA A 130 -17.74 3.66 11.69
CA ALA A 130 -19.09 3.71 12.26
C ALA A 130 -19.64 5.15 12.48
N PHE A 131 -18.75 6.15 12.55
CA PHE A 131 -19.12 7.57 12.70
C PHE A 131 -18.98 8.39 11.42
N LEU A 132 -18.53 7.78 10.31
CA LEU A 132 -18.25 8.47 9.06
C LEU A 132 -19.07 7.89 7.91
N GLU A 133 -19.39 8.73 6.94
CA GLU A 133 -20.06 8.27 5.72
C GLU A 133 -19.12 7.41 4.87
N ALA A 134 -19.71 6.40 4.20
CA ALA A 134 -19.01 5.52 3.29
C ALA A 134 -18.55 6.28 2.04
N ASN A 135 -17.29 6.71 2.05
CA ASN A 135 -16.63 7.42 0.96
C ASN A 135 -15.21 6.88 0.78
N ILE A 136 -14.77 6.68 -0.47
CA ILE A 136 -13.42 6.22 -0.80
C ILE A 136 -12.33 7.08 -0.13
N TRP A 137 -12.50 8.39 -0.08
CA TRP A 137 -11.55 9.31 0.56
C TRP A 137 -11.49 9.12 2.07
N ASN A 138 -12.64 8.85 2.70
CA ASN A 138 -12.71 8.54 4.13
C ASN A 138 -12.00 7.22 4.42
N ILE A 139 -12.25 6.18 3.62
CA ILE A 139 -11.58 4.88 3.76
C ILE A 139 -10.05 5.04 3.66
N MET A 140 -9.56 5.76 2.64
CA MET A 140 -8.13 6.03 2.47
C MET A 140 -7.53 6.79 3.66
N ALA A 141 -8.19 7.86 4.10
CA ALA A 141 -7.73 8.68 5.21
C ALA A 141 -7.68 7.87 6.51
N ILE A 142 -8.71 7.07 6.80
CA ILE A 142 -8.77 6.25 8.00
C ILE A 142 -7.66 5.21 7.98
N ILE A 143 -7.52 4.43 6.90
CA ILE A 143 -6.44 3.43 6.78
C ILE A 143 -5.07 4.09 6.99
N GLY A 144 -4.84 5.27 6.39
CA GLY A 144 -3.58 6.00 6.56
C GLY A 144 -3.34 6.50 7.99
N LEU A 145 -4.33 7.16 8.59
CA LEU A 145 -4.26 7.74 9.93
C LEU A 145 -4.23 6.69 11.05
N THR A 146 -4.61 5.45 10.76
CA THR A 146 -4.51 4.32 11.70
C THR A 146 -3.33 3.39 11.42
N SER A 147 -2.44 3.72 10.47
CA SER A 147 -1.33 2.82 10.09
C SER A 147 0.08 3.43 10.23
N TRP A 148 0.19 4.68 10.67
CA TRP A 148 1.47 5.41 10.72
C TRP A 148 2.39 5.02 11.88
N MET A 149 1.85 4.37 12.92
CA MET A 149 2.57 4.06 14.16
C MET A 149 3.83 3.24 13.95
N GLY A 150 3.77 2.23 13.06
CA GLY A 150 4.94 1.42 12.71
C GLY A 150 6.03 2.25 12.02
N VAL A 151 5.63 3.11 11.09
CA VAL A 151 6.55 4.03 10.39
C VAL A 151 7.18 5.02 11.36
N ALA A 152 6.41 5.57 12.32
CA ALA A 152 6.96 6.48 13.33
C ALA A 152 8.02 5.81 14.21
N ARG A 153 7.81 4.57 14.64
CA ARG A 153 8.82 3.80 15.39
C ARG A 153 10.07 3.55 14.56
N LEU A 154 9.90 3.17 13.29
CA LEU A 154 11.01 2.96 12.35
C LEU A 154 11.84 4.24 12.17
N VAL A 155 11.19 5.35 11.82
CA VAL A 155 11.85 6.65 11.62
C VAL A 155 12.54 7.10 12.90
N ARG A 156 11.90 6.94 14.07
CA ARG A 156 12.55 7.24 15.35
C ARG A 156 13.84 6.43 15.53
N ALA A 157 13.82 5.13 15.27
CA ALA A 157 14.99 4.28 15.42
C ALA A 157 16.14 4.73 14.51
N GLU A 158 15.85 5.05 13.24
CA GLU A 158 16.83 5.59 12.30
C GLU A 158 17.39 6.94 12.77
N PHE A 159 16.54 7.84 13.25
CA PHE A 159 16.95 9.14 13.77
C PHE A 159 17.85 9.00 15.00
N LEU A 160 17.55 8.07 15.91
CA LEU A 160 18.39 7.80 17.07
C LEU A 160 19.79 7.31 16.67
N SER A 161 19.90 6.49 15.62
CA SER A 161 21.20 6.02 15.11
C SER A 161 21.96 7.11 14.36
N LEU A 162 21.27 7.88 13.52
CA LEU A 162 21.90 8.87 12.64
C LEU A 162 22.31 10.15 13.38
N LYS A 163 21.58 10.55 14.43
CA LYS A 163 21.87 11.80 15.16
C LYS A 163 23.24 11.82 15.86
N GLU A 164 23.83 10.63 16.07
CA GLU A 164 25.12 10.43 16.73
C GLU A 164 26.29 10.29 15.73
N ARG A 165 26.00 10.34 14.42
CA ARG A 165 27.04 10.23 13.37
C ARG A 165 27.83 11.52 13.21
N GLU A 166 29.09 11.38 12.80
CA GLU A 166 30.06 12.48 12.66
C GLU A 166 29.54 13.63 11.79
N PHE A 167 28.87 13.34 10.67
CA PHE A 167 28.33 14.39 9.79
C PHE A 167 27.25 15.25 10.48
N VAL A 168 26.47 14.67 11.40
CA VAL A 168 25.47 15.41 12.18
C VAL A 168 26.15 16.22 13.28
N LEU A 169 27.13 15.64 13.97
CA LEU A 169 27.91 16.34 14.99
C LEU A 169 28.66 17.54 14.39
N ALA A 170 29.30 17.36 13.24
CA ALA A 170 29.95 18.43 12.50
C ALA A 170 28.98 19.54 12.10
N ALA A 171 27.79 19.19 11.57
CA ALA A 171 26.76 20.16 11.23
C ALA A 171 26.28 20.96 12.47
N LYS A 172 26.17 20.31 13.64
CA LYS A 172 25.87 20.99 14.91
C LYS A 172 27.00 21.94 15.34
N SER A 173 28.25 21.51 15.24
CA SER A 173 29.43 22.30 15.64
C SER A 173 29.58 23.60 14.85
N ILE A 174 29.13 23.62 13.59
CA ILE A 174 29.12 24.83 12.74
C ILE A 174 27.83 25.66 12.88
N GLY A 175 26.96 25.34 13.83
CA GLY A 175 25.76 26.12 14.14
C GLY A 175 24.55 25.88 13.22
N ALA A 176 24.45 24.74 12.54
CA ALA A 176 23.27 24.43 11.74
C ALA A 176 22.00 24.36 12.61
N SER A 177 20.90 24.96 12.13
CA SER A 177 19.61 24.91 12.84
C SER A 177 19.04 23.49 12.88
N SER A 178 18.25 23.19 13.92
CA SER A 178 17.60 21.87 14.06
C SER A 178 16.78 21.48 12.83
N PHE A 179 16.08 22.43 12.22
CA PHE A 179 15.32 22.20 10.99
C PHE A 179 16.23 21.75 9.83
N ARG A 180 17.39 22.42 9.65
CA ARG A 180 18.38 22.02 8.64
C ARG A 180 18.91 20.62 8.94
N ILE A 181 19.25 20.33 10.20
CA ILE A 181 19.76 19.01 10.60
C ILE A 181 18.73 17.90 10.32
N ILE A 182 17.48 18.10 10.71
CA ILE A 182 16.40 17.13 10.49
C ILE A 182 16.21 16.87 8.99
N PHE A 183 15.94 17.91 8.19
CA PHE A 183 15.47 17.71 6.81
C PHE A 183 16.59 17.57 5.77
N HIS A 184 17.78 18.12 6.01
CA HIS A 184 18.88 18.05 5.04
C HIS A 184 19.96 17.03 5.40
N HIS A 185 20.10 16.66 6.68
CA HIS A 185 21.15 15.75 7.11
C HIS A 185 20.61 14.38 7.54
N ILE A 186 19.64 14.33 8.46
CA ILE A 186 19.19 13.06 9.03
C ILE A 186 18.13 12.39 8.14
N LEU A 187 17.05 13.10 7.82
CA LEU A 187 15.90 12.53 7.12
C LEU A 187 16.30 11.86 5.78
N PRO A 188 17.09 12.49 4.89
CA PRO A 188 17.47 11.86 3.62
C PRO A 188 18.20 10.52 3.81
N ASN A 189 18.98 10.38 4.88
CA ASN A 189 19.68 9.14 5.21
C ASN A 189 18.78 8.10 5.89
N ALA A 190 17.68 8.53 6.51
CA ALA A 190 16.68 7.65 7.13
C ALA A 190 15.63 7.11 6.14
N LEU A 191 15.55 7.67 4.93
CA LEU A 191 14.47 7.34 3.99
C LEU A 191 14.56 5.92 3.39
N GLY A 192 15.74 5.30 3.35
CA GLY A 192 15.91 3.97 2.75
C GLY A 192 14.96 2.92 3.34
N PRO A 193 15.03 2.63 4.66
CA PRO A 193 14.09 1.73 5.33
C PRO A 193 12.63 2.19 5.26
N VAL A 194 12.38 3.50 5.24
CA VAL A 194 11.02 4.06 5.16
C VAL A 194 10.38 3.75 3.81
N PHE A 195 11.11 3.86 2.71
CA PHE A 195 10.62 3.48 1.37
C PHE A 195 10.29 2.00 1.28
N VAL A 196 11.13 1.13 1.85
CA VAL A 196 10.85 -0.31 1.94
C VAL A 196 9.54 -0.54 2.70
N SER A 197 9.38 0.08 3.88
CA SER A 197 8.17 -0.03 4.67
C SER A 197 6.93 0.49 3.93
N ALA A 198 7.06 1.57 3.16
CA ALA A 198 5.97 2.13 2.37
C ALA A 198 5.52 1.15 1.28
N ILE A 199 6.46 0.57 0.51
CA ILE A 199 6.14 -0.41 -0.54
C ILE A 199 5.37 -1.61 0.02
N LEU A 200 5.84 -2.18 1.13
CA LEU A 200 5.15 -3.28 1.82
C LEU A 200 3.77 -2.85 2.36
N GLY A 201 3.68 -1.59 2.82
CA GLY A 201 2.44 -0.99 3.27
C GLY A 201 1.34 -0.93 2.21
N ILE A 202 1.69 -0.79 0.92
CA ILE A 202 0.70 -0.67 -0.16
C ILE A 202 -0.10 -1.95 -0.30
N GLY A 203 0.57 -3.11 -0.30
CA GLY A 203 -0.12 -4.41 -0.32
C GLY A 203 -1.04 -4.59 0.88
N ASN A 204 -0.59 -4.22 2.08
CA ASN A 204 -1.40 -4.29 3.29
C ASN A 204 -2.63 -3.37 3.23
N ALA A 205 -2.49 -2.15 2.72
CA ALA A 205 -3.61 -1.22 2.57
C ALA A 205 -4.68 -1.76 1.61
N ILE A 206 -4.28 -2.40 0.51
CA ILE A 206 -5.20 -3.05 -0.44
C ILE A 206 -5.94 -4.22 0.21
N LEU A 207 -5.22 -5.04 1.01
CA LEU A 207 -5.85 -6.13 1.77
C LEU A 207 -6.87 -5.60 2.78
N VAL A 208 -6.55 -4.52 3.50
CA VAL A 208 -7.46 -3.89 4.46
C VAL A 208 -8.70 -3.34 3.74
N GLU A 209 -8.55 -2.63 2.63
CA GLU A 209 -9.71 -2.19 1.83
C GLU A 209 -10.56 -3.35 1.35
N SER A 210 -9.94 -4.42 0.87
CA SER A 210 -10.66 -5.62 0.42
C SER A 210 -11.44 -6.28 1.56
N ALA A 211 -10.84 -6.34 2.76
CA ALA A 211 -11.52 -6.86 3.95
C ALA A 211 -12.69 -5.97 4.40
N LEU A 212 -12.55 -4.64 4.33
CA LEU A 212 -13.64 -3.70 4.63
C LEU A 212 -14.77 -3.83 3.59
N SER A 213 -14.43 -3.96 2.31
CA SER A 213 -15.36 -4.24 1.23
C SER A 213 -16.12 -5.55 1.45
N PHE A 214 -15.45 -6.58 1.96
CA PHE A 214 -16.09 -7.85 2.32
C PHE A 214 -17.11 -7.71 3.46
N LEU A 215 -16.86 -6.78 4.40
CA LEU A 215 -17.78 -6.45 5.49
C LEU A 215 -18.90 -5.47 5.08
N GLY A 216 -18.99 -5.10 3.79
CA GLY A 216 -20.01 -4.16 3.27
C GLY A 216 -19.71 -2.69 3.52
N ILE A 217 -18.52 -2.37 4.03
CA ILE A 217 -18.09 -1.01 4.43
C ILE A 217 -17.17 -0.38 3.37
N GLY A 218 -16.99 -1.07 2.24
CA GLY A 218 -16.08 -0.68 1.17
C GLY A 218 -16.63 0.34 0.18
N ILE A 219 -15.96 0.36 -0.97
CA ILE A 219 -16.28 1.25 -2.08
C ILE A 219 -17.61 0.83 -2.70
N GLN A 220 -18.56 1.76 -2.71
CA GLN A 220 -19.92 1.49 -3.15
C GLN A 220 -20.01 1.48 -4.70
N PRO A 221 -20.87 0.62 -5.29
CA PRO A 221 -21.19 0.66 -6.71
C PRO A 221 -21.68 2.07 -7.15
N PRO A 222 -21.50 2.46 -8.42
CA PRO A 222 -21.11 1.62 -9.57
C PRO A 222 -19.61 1.41 -9.75
N SER A 223 -18.77 2.14 -9.01
CA SER A 223 -17.31 2.09 -9.15
C SER A 223 -16.76 0.71 -8.76
N PRO A 224 -16.02 0.01 -9.65
CA PRO A 224 -15.41 -1.26 -9.27
C PRO A 224 -14.19 -1.04 -8.36
N SER A 225 -14.00 -1.92 -7.40
CA SER A 225 -12.72 -2.18 -6.71
C SER A 225 -12.52 -3.69 -6.64
N TRP A 226 -11.30 -4.19 -6.54
CA TRP A 226 -11.13 -5.64 -6.45
C TRP A 226 -11.79 -6.22 -5.19
N GLY A 227 -11.77 -5.45 -4.09
CA GLY A 227 -12.46 -5.79 -2.86
C GLY A 227 -13.97 -5.95 -3.05
N ASN A 228 -14.64 -4.96 -3.65
CA ASN A 228 -16.10 -5.03 -3.83
C ASN A 228 -16.52 -6.09 -4.85
N MET A 229 -15.72 -6.32 -5.89
CA MET A 229 -15.96 -7.40 -6.85
C MET A 229 -15.87 -8.77 -6.18
N LEU A 230 -14.86 -8.97 -5.33
CA LEU A 230 -14.72 -10.19 -4.54
C LEU A 230 -15.91 -10.39 -3.59
N THR A 231 -16.40 -9.31 -2.96
CA THR A 231 -17.60 -9.36 -2.12
C THR A 231 -18.83 -9.79 -2.90
N SER A 232 -19.09 -9.19 -4.08
CA SER A 232 -20.24 -9.57 -4.92
C SER A 232 -20.13 -11.03 -5.38
N GLY A 233 -18.94 -11.49 -5.73
CA GLY A 233 -18.70 -12.85 -6.19
C GLY A 233 -18.98 -13.93 -5.14
N LYS A 234 -18.96 -13.60 -3.84
CA LYS A 234 -19.14 -14.57 -2.75
C LYS A 234 -20.53 -15.24 -2.79
N ASP A 235 -21.55 -14.50 -3.24
CA ASP A 235 -22.94 -14.96 -3.26
C ASP A 235 -23.23 -15.86 -4.47
N TYR A 236 -22.32 -15.92 -5.44
CA TYR A 236 -22.47 -16.68 -6.69
C TYR A 236 -21.41 -17.77 -6.87
N LEU A 237 -20.68 -18.13 -5.81
CA LEU A 237 -19.55 -19.08 -5.89
C LEU A 237 -19.89 -20.42 -6.56
N GLU A 238 -21.10 -20.92 -6.34
CA GLU A 238 -21.54 -22.22 -6.89
C GLU A 238 -21.78 -22.20 -8.40
N VAL A 239 -22.17 -21.04 -8.95
CA VAL A 239 -22.62 -20.91 -10.35
C VAL A 239 -21.69 -20.05 -11.21
N ALA A 240 -21.00 -19.08 -10.60
CA ALA A 240 -20.14 -18.10 -11.25
C ALA A 240 -18.84 -17.89 -10.46
N TRP A 241 -18.07 -18.97 -10.28
CA TRP A 241 -16.81 -19.00 -9.53
C TRP A 241 -15.79 -17.94 -9.99
N TRP A 242 -15.84 -17.52 -11.26
CA TRP A 242 -14.94 -16.52 -11.84
C TRP A 242 -15.06 -15.15 -11.17
N LEU A 243 -16.24 -14.81 -10.64
CA LEU A 243 -16.49 -13.56 -9.93
C LEU A 243 -15.69 -13.41 -8.64
N SER A 244 -15.35 -14.53 -8.00
CA SER A 244 -14.47 -14.52 -6.83
C SER A 244 -13.01 -14.78 -7.20
N LEU A 245 -12.77 -15.71 -8.14
CA LEU A 245 -11.41 -16.14 -8.46
C LEU A 245 -10.58 -14.98 -9.04
N PHE A 246 -11.07 -14.28 -10.07
CA PHE A 246 -10.25 -13.32 -10.78
C PHE A 246 -9.94 -12.04 -9.98
N PRO A 247 -10.90 -11.43 -9.25
CA PRO A 247 -10.59 -10.33 -8.33
C PRO A 247 -9.66 -10.78 -7.21
N GLY A 248 -9.86 -11.99 -6.67
CA GLY A 248 -8.96 -12.58 -5.66
C GLY A 248 -7.53 -12.75 -6.17
N LEU A 249 -7.35 -13.23 -7.41
CA LEU A 249 -6.04 -13.33 -8.06
C LEU A 249 -5.41 -11.96 -8.30
N ALA A 250 -6.19 -10.94 -8.67
CA ALA A 250 -5.68 -9.58 -8.83
C ALA A 250 -5.13 -9.02 -7.50
N ILE A 251 -5.86 -9.21 -6.40
CA ILE A 251 -5.38 -8.85 -5.05
C ILE A 251 -4.12 -9.64 -4.70
N LEU A 252 -4.15 -10.97 -4.86
CA LEU A 252 -3.02 -11.86 -4.56
C LEU A 252 -1.74 -11.43 -5.29
N LEU A 253 -1.82 -11.28 -6.61
CA LEU A 253 -0.68 -10.91 -7.44
C LEU A 253 -0.17 -9.52 -7.09
N THR A 254 -1.05 -8.58 -6.78
CA THR A 254 -0.65 -7.22 -6.37
C THR A 254 0.12 -7.25 -5.06
N VAL A 255 -0.43 -7.92 -4.04
CA VAL A 255 0.20 -8.03 -2.71
C VAL A 255 1.54 -8.77 -2.83
N LEU A 256 1.59 -9.87 -3.58
CA LEU A 256 2.81 -10.60 -3.85
C LEU A 256 3.84 -9.71 -4.57
N GLY A 257 3.42 -8.96 -5.58
CA GLY A 257 4.28 -8.04 -6.32
C GLY A 257 4.92 -6.99 -5.42
N PHE A 258 4.14 -6.36 -4.53
CA PHE A 258 4.64 -5.38 -3.57
C PHE A 258 5.55 -5.99 -2.51
N ASN A 259 5.24 -7.19 -2.01
CA ASN A 259 6.10 -7.90 -1.07
C ASN A 259 7.46 -8.25 -1.68
N LEU A 260 7.46 -8.86 -2.88
CA LEU A 260 8.69 -9.23 -3.60
C LEU A 260 9.53 -7.99 -3.95
N LEU A 261 8.88 -6.90 -4.39
CA LEU A 261 9.57 -5.65 -4.68
C LEU A 261 10.18 -5.04 -3.41
N GLY A 262 9.43 -5.03 -2.30
CA GLY A 262 9.88 -4.49 -1.02
C GLY A 262 11.06 -5.27 -0.43
N GLU A 263 11.00 -6.60 -0.46
CA GLU A 263 12.11 -7.48 -0.05
C GLU A 263 13.35 -7.27 -0.93
N GLY A 264 13.16 -7.23 -2.25
CA GLY A 264 14.25 -7.00 -3.18
C GLY A 264 14.92 -5.63 -3.00
N LEU A 265 14.14 -4.58 -2.70
CA LEU A 265 14.65 -3.26 -2.38
C LEU A 265 15.41 -3.25 -1.05
N LYS A 266 14.88 -3.92 -0.02
CA LYS A 266 15.52 -4.07 1.29
C LYS A 266 16.91 -4.70 1.16
N ASP A 267 17.02 -5.76 0.37
CA ASP A 267 18.29 -6.45 0.14
C ASP A 267 19.28 -5.57 -0.61
N ALA A 268 18.83 -4.83 -1.63
CA ALA A 268 19.66 -3.90 -2.38
C ALA A 268 20.17 -2.72 -1.53
N LEU A 269 19.42 -2.33 -0.50
CA LEU A 269 19.78 -1.27 0.45
C LEU A 269 20.67 -1.77 1.60
N ASN A 270 20.71 -3.09 1.87
CA ASN A 270 21.52 -3.64 2.96
C ASN A 270 23.01 -3.79 2.55
N PRO A 271 23.95 -3.05 3.16
CA PRO A 271 25.36 -3.14 2.82
C PRO A 271 26.03 -4.42 3.36
N ARG A 272 25.49 -5.08 4.40
CA ARG A 272 26.12 -6.27 5.02
C ARG A 272 26.03 -7.54 4.17
N LEU A 273 25.14 -7.56 3.17
CA LEU A 273 25.04 -8.68 2.22
C LEU A 273 26.15 -8.63 1.16
N SER A 274 26.93 -7.54 1.05
CA SER A 274 28.01 -7.46 0.05
C SER A 274 29.21 -8.35 0.39
N ASP A 275 29.48 -8.63 1.66
CA ASP A 275 30.69 -9.36 2.09
C ASP A 275 30.59 -10.88 1.92
N LYS A 276 29.43 -11.44 1.58
CA LYS A 276 29.27 -12.89 1.35
C LYS A 276 29.40 -13.32 -0.10
N SER A 277 29.68 -12.38 -1.01
CA SER A 277 29.76 -12.63 -2.46
C SER A 277 31.08 -12.18 -3.10
N ALA A 278 32.12 -11.98 -2.27
CA ALA A 278 33.50 -11.78 -2.71
C ALA A 278 34.33 -13.03 -2.42
#